data_AF-A0A2W5YMW0-F1
#
_entry.id   AF-A0A2W5YMW0-F1
#
_cell.length_a   1.000
_cell.length_b   1.000
_cell.length_c   1.000
_cell.angle_alpha   90.00
_cell.angle_beta   90.00
_cell.angle_gamma   90.00
#
_symmetry.space_group_name_H-M   'P 1'
#
loop_
_entity.id
_entity.type
_entity.pdbx_description
1 polymer ?
#
loop_
_entity_poly.entity_id
_entity_poly.type
_entity_poly.pdbx_seq_one_letter_code
_entity_poly.pdbx_strand_id
1 'polypeptide(L)'
;MIEVRYERGVYLPNEDIWLDPRDGKPFAFVSHAHSDHIAPHDEIIVSERTARLMQARLPGKRNEHVLPFGERTTIRGLGVTLIPAGHIFGSAQFFLETKSGSLLYTGDFKLRPGRSAEPAQWRQADTLIMETTFGLPRYRFPPTEQIIAGIVAFCQDALESGAVPVLLGYSLGKAQEILCALAGAGLTPMLHGSVHRMTHIYEQLGQSFCKYERYNASEVAGKVLICPPSANRSRMLEKIKDKRVAMISGWAVDPNAVYRYQVDAAFPLSDHADYNDLVRYVELVQPKRVLTLHGFAAEFARDLRDRGVEAWALSEENQMELSLKSFLPDRPATATESKDLPPATAAATTSEFAAFSEVGESIAATPAKLEKIRLLAEYLRTLEPEQLAIASIYFTGKPFSQSDLRTVQAGWAVIHRALLAATKLGEAEFRRIASSHGDAGKTALEALENRTTPEPFGLGESREFFDALHKARGPVAKTELLQKRLAKISAREGQYLVKILTGDLRIGLREGLVEEAIATAFAAPLDDVKEANMLLGNIGEAASLAAKGELHRAELSLFRPIKSMLAS
;
A
#
# COMPACT_ATOMS: atom_id res chain seq x y z
N MET A 1 -32.12 17.75 -0.60
CA MET A 1 -30.70 17.53 -0.32
C MET A 1 -29.87 18.27 -1.36
N ILE A 2 -28.70 18.77 -0.99
CA ILE A 2 -27.79 19.48 -1.89
C ILE A 2 -27.33 18.52 -3.01
N GLU A 3 -27.30 18.98 -4.26
CA GLU A 3 -26.84 18.15 -5.39
C GLU A 3 -25.31 18.11 -5.39
N VAL A 4 -24.73 16.93 -5.63
CA VAL A 4 -23.28 16.71 -5.61
C VAL A 4 -22.90 15.93 -6.86
N ARG A 5 -21.89 16.41 -7.58
CA ARG A 5 -21.28 15.73 -8.72
C ARG A 5 -19.78 15.56 -8.50
N TYR A 6 -19.20 14.56 -9.15
CA TYR A 6 -17.76 14.36 -9.12
C TYR A 6 -17.19 14.45 -10.53
N GLU A 7 -16.34 15.45 -10.76
CA GLU A 7 -15.72 15.75 -12.05
C GLU A 7 -14.24 16.12 -11.84
N ARG A 8 -13.42 15.15 -11.42
CA ARG A 8 -12.02 15.38 -10.99
C ARG A 8 -11.89 16.37 -9.82
N GLY A 9 -12.94 16.46 -9.02
CA GLY A 9 -13.17 17.36 -7.90
C GLY A 9 -14.65 17.26 -7.52
N VAL A 10 -15.02 17.64 -6.30
CA VAL A 10 -16.43 17.68 -5.91
C VAL A 10 -17.04 18.97 -6.42
N TYR A 11 -18.14 18.90 -7.16
CA TYR A 11 -18.86 20.08 -7.67
C TYR A 11 -20.27 20.12 -7.08
N LEU A 12 -20.69 21.31 -6.64
CA LEU A 12 -22.03 21.59 -6.17
C LEU A 12 -22.74 22.47 -7.22
N PRO A 13 -23.53 21.89 -8.15
CA PRO A 13 -24.02 22.61 -9.33
C PRO A 13 -24.97 23.78 -9.01
N ASN A 14 -25.79 23.66 -7.97
CA ASN A 14 -26.76 24.69 -7.61
C ASN A 14 -26.09 25.88 -6.91
N GLU A 15 -24.98 25.62 -6.23
CA GLU A 15 -24.16 26.61 -5.51
C GLU A 15 -22.99 27.13 -6.33
N ASP A 16 -22.74 26.53 -7.50
CA ASP A 16 -21.65 26.81 -8.43
C ASP A 16 -20.28 26.95 -7.75
N ILE A 17 -19.95 25.97 -6.90
CA ILE A 17 -18.68 25.90 -6.18
C ILE A 17 -18.04 24.52 -6.30
N TRP A 18 -16.72 24.52 -6.49
CA TRP A 18 -15.89 23.31 -6.47
C TRP A 18 -15.23 23.13 -5.11
N LEU A 19 -15.10 21.89 -4.62
CA LEU A 19 -14.38 21.54 -3.40
C LEU A 19 -13.16 20.68 -3.78
N ASP A 20 -11.95 21.18 -3.49
CA ASP A 20 -10.65 20.60 -3.83
C ASP A 20 -10.53 20.03 -5.27
N PRO A 21 -10.85 20.81 -6.32
CA PRO A 21 -10.63 20.37 -7.70
C PRO A 21 -9.12 20.32 -8.03
N ARG A 22 -8.71 19.32 -8.83
CA ARG A 22 -7.29 19.11 -9.18
C ARG A 22 -6.77 20.06 -10.27
N ASP A 23 -7.67 20.73 -10.98
CA ASP A 23 -7.38 21.67 -12.07
C ASP A 23 -7.93 23.07 -11.74
N GLY A 24 -7.39 24.10 -12.40
CA GLY A 24 -7.80 25.48 -12.19
C GLY A 24 -9.30 25.67 -12.47
N LYS A 25 -10.01 26.31 -11.54
CA LYS A 25 -11.46 26.56 -11.61
C LYS A 25 -11.75 28.05 -11.33
N PRO A 26 -12.87 28.58 -11.83
CA PRO A 26 -13.26 29.97 -11.56
C PRO A 26 -13.51 30.26 -10.07
N PHE A 27 -14.13 29.32 -9.34
CA PHE A 27 -14.44 29.48 -7.92
C PHE A 27 -14.36 28.14 -7.19
N ALA A 28 -13.52 28.04 -6.17
CA ALA A 28 -13.28 26.81 -5.44
C ALA A 28 -13.10 27.02 -3.93
N PHE A 29 -13.36 25.98 -3.15
CA PHE A 29 -12.86 25.84 -1.79
C PHE A 29 -11.58 25.00 -1.81
N VAL A 30 -10.56 25.46 -1.07
CA VAL A 30 -9.29 24.74 -0.86
C VAL A 30 -9.21 24.37 0.62
N SER A 31 -9.30 23.07 0.91
CA SER A 31 -9.30 22.55 2.28
C SER A 31 -7.94 22.75 2.96
N HIS A 32 -6.86 22.45 2.25
CA HIS A 32 -5.51 22.49 2.79
C HIS A 32 -4.43 22.57 1.69
N ALA A 33 -3.21 22.88 2.09
CA ALA A 33 -2.12 23.18 1.18
C ALA A 33 -1.29 21.94 0.75
N HIS A 34 -1.88 20.74 0.64
CA HIS A 34 -1.21 19.62 -0.03
C HIS A 34 -1.27 19.75 -1.55
N SER A 35 -0.32 19.11 -2.26
CA SER A 35 -0.12 19.36 -3.70
C SER A 35 -1.27 18.84 -4.56
N ASP A 36 -1.97 17.85 -4.06
CA ASP A 36 -3.12 17.17 -4.66
C ASP A 36 -4.46 17.86 -4.36
N HIS A 37 -4.44 18.90 -3.53
CA HIS A 37 -5.61 19.74 -3.18
C HIS A 37 -5.46 21.21 -3.60
N ILE A 38 -4.33 21.59 -4.20
CA ILE A 38 -4.10 22.96 -4.69
C ILE A 38 -3.97 23.00 -6.21
N ALA A 39 -4.64 23.95 -6.84
CA ALA A 39 -4.47 24.27 -8.24
C ALA A 39 -4.52 25.80 -8.46
N PRO A 40 -4.17 26.30 -9.66
CA PRO A 40 -4.24 27.72 -9.99
C PRO A 40 -5.70 28.15 -10.26
N HIS A 41 -6.54 28.17 -9.23
CA HIS A 41 -7.92 28.70 -9.30
C HIS A 41 -7.92 30.24 -9.31
N ASP A 42 -8.95 30.84 -9.91
CA ASP A 42 -9.09 32.29 -10.03
C ASP A 42 -9.55 32.93 -8.70
N GLU A 43 -10.53 32.31 -8.04
CA GLU A 43 -11.12 32.75 -6.77
C GLU A 43 -11.29 31.56 -5.82
N ILE A 44 -10.90 31.74 -4.55
CA ILE A 44 -10.95 30.65 -3.56
C ILE A 44 -11.55 31.06 -2.21
N ILE A 45 -12.24 30.12 -1.55
CA ILE A 45 -12.48 30.14 -0.10
C ILE A 45 -11.40 29.31 0.57
N VAL A 46 -10.74 29.85 1.60
CA VAL A 46 -9.58 29.22 2.23
C VAL A 46 -9.39 29.70 3.67
N SER A 47 -8.75 28.91 4.53
CA SER A 47 -8.34 29.38 5.86
C SER A 47 -7.09 30.27 5.78
N GLU A 48 -6.88 31.12 6.78
CA GLU A 48 -5.71 32.02 6.83
C GLU A 48 -4.38 31.25 6.72
N ARG A 49 -4.25 30.18 7.49
CA ARG A 49 -3.03 29.37 7.54
C ARG A 49 -2.81 28.61 6.22
N THR A 50 -3.89 28.05 5.64
CA THR A 50 -3.81 27.39 4.33
C THR A 50 -3.41 28.37 3.24
N ALA A 51 -3.97 29.59 3.21
CA ALA A 51 -3.61 30.61 2.23
C ALA A 51 -2.10 30.93 2.25
N ARG A 52 -1.54 31.13 3.45
CA ARG A 52 -0.11 31.41 3.65
C ARG A 52 0.79 30.24 3.22
N LEU A 53 0.40 29.01 3.55
CA LEU A 53 1.14 27.80 3.14
C LEU A 53 1.04 27.56 1.63
N MET A 54 -0.15 27.77 1.06
CA MET A 54 -0.42 27.64 -0.36
C MET A 54 0.39 28.65 -1.16
N GLN A 55 0.48 29.92 -0.74
CA GLN A 55 1.29 30.93 -1.42
C GLN A 55 2.78 30.54 -1.51
N ALA A 56 3.31 29.82 -0.52
CA ALA A 56 4.69 29.34 -0.53
C ALA A 56 4.91 28.11 -1.44
N ARG A 57 3.87 27.31 -1.68
CA ARG A 57 3.93 26.09 -2.49
C ARG A 57 3.52 26.29 -3.94
N LEU A 58 2.50 27.12 -4.17
CA LEU A 58 1.95 27.50 -5.46
C LEU A 58 1.85 29.03 -5.51
N PRO A 59 2.98 29.73 -5.76
CA PRO A 59 2.96 31.18 -5.86
C PRO A 59 2.12 31.62 -7.06
N GLY A 60 1.29 32.63 -6.87
CA GLY A 60 0.44 33.19 -7.91
C GLY A 60 -0.42 34.33 -7.37
N LYS A 61 -1.15 35.00 -8.27
CA LYS A 61 -2.23 35.91 -7.88
C LYS A 61 -3.55 35.17 -8.03
N ARG A 62 -4.41 35.29 -7.02
CA ARG A 62 -5.76 34.74 -6.98
C ARG A 62 -6.60 35.60 -6.03
N ASN A 63 -7.91 35.60 -6.19
CA ASN A 63 -8.82 36.26 -5.26
C ASN A 63 -9.09 35.32 -4.08
N GLU A 64 -8.73 35.72 -2.86
CA GLU A 64 -8.82 34.86 -1.68
C GLU A 64 -9.89 35.39 -0.70
N HIS A 65 -10.90 34.57 -0.43
CA HIS A 65 -11.83 34.74 0.69
C HIS A 65 -11.28 33.99 1.89
N VAL A 66 -10.43 34.67 2.66
CA VAL A 66 -9.80 34.12 3.85
C VAL A 66 -10.79 34.16 5.01
N LEU A 67 -11.20 32.98 5.50
CA LEU A 67 -12.19 32.86 6.58
C LEU A 67 -11.57 32.30 7.87
N PRO A 68 -11.96 32.84 9.05
CA PRO A 68 -11.61 32.24 10.33
C PRO A 68 -12.45 30.97 10.58
N PHE A 69 -11.98 30.11 11.48
CA PHE A 69 -12.70 28.90 11.87
C PHE A 69 -13.91 29.23 12.76
N GLY A 70 -15.01 28.52 12.54
CA GLY A 70 -16.22 28.59 13.37
C GLY A 70 -17.15 29.76 13.08
N GLU A 71 -16.71 30.75 12.30
CA GLU A 71 -17.53 31.91 11.94
C GLU A 71 -18.29 31.69 10.62
N ARG A 72 -19.59 31.99 10.64
CA ARG A 72 -20.43 31.92 9.44
C ARG A 72 -20.26 33.18 8.60
N THR A 73 -19.88 33.01 7.35
CA THR A 73 -19.71 34.09 6.37
C THR A 73 -20.54 33.83 5.12
N THR A 74 -21.02 34.91 4.47
CA THR A 74 -21.74 34.80 3.19
C THR A 74 -20.83 35.20 2.05
N ILE A 75 -20.50 34.25 1.16
CA ILE A 75 -19.68 34.47 -0.04
C ILE A 75 -20.49 34.06 -1.26
N ARG A 76 -20.67 34.96 -2.24
CA ARG A 76 -21.51 34.71 -3.44
C ARG A 76 -22.93 34.20 -3.10
N GLY A 77 -23.49 34.62 -1.97
CA GLY A 77 -24.80 34.16 -1.48
C GLY A 77 -24.78 32.82 -0.74
N LEU A 78 -23.63 32.15 -0.63
CA LEU A 78 -23.44 30.88 0.08
C LEU A 78 -23.15 31.14 1.56
N GLY A 79 -23.93 30.54 2.47
CA GLY A 79 -23.65 30.56 3.90
C GLY A 79 -22.63 29.49 4.27
N VAL A 80 -21.37 29.89 4.44
CA VAL A 80 -20.23 28.98 4.65
C VAL A 80 -19.64 29.16 6.05
N THR A 81 -19.24 28.07 6.68
CA THR A 81 -18.40 28.05 7.89
C THR A 81 -17.23 27.11 7.67
N LEU A 82 -16.00 27.54 7.98
CA LEU A 82 -14.85 26.65 8.01
C LEU A 82 -14.73 25.99 9.39
N ILE A 83 -14.48 24.68 9.42
CA ILE A 83 -14.31 23.91 10.64
C ILE A 83 -12.90 23.27 10.62
N PRO A 84 -12.13 23.28 11.72
CA PRO A 84 -10.81 22.63 11.73
C PRO A 84 -10.89 21.13 11.38
N ALA A 85 -10.02 20.65 10.48
CA ALA A 85 -9.98 19.26 10.03
C ALA A 85 -8.94 18.39 10.77
N GLY A 86 -7.97 19.00 11.45
CA GLY A 86 -6.94 18.28 12.23
C GLY A 86 -5.88 17.54 11.42
N HIS A 87 -5.91 17.65 10.09
CA HIS A 87 -4.97 16.99 9.19
C HIS A 87 -3.60 17.67 9.16
N ILE A 88 -3.55 18.93 8.70
CA ILE A 88 -2.38 19.81 8.79
C ILE A 88 -2.78 21.18 9.34
N PHE A 89 -1.80 22.03 9.67
CA PHE A 89 -2.06 23.36 10.22
C PHE A 89 -2.85 24.21 9.24
N GLY A 90 -4.02 24.68 9.68
CA GLY A 90 -4.96 25.40 8.82
C GLY A 90 -5.89 24.52 7.98
N SER A 91 -5.76 23.19 8.00
CA SER A 91 -6.67 22.30 7.28
C SER A 91 -8.11 22.52 7.72
N ALA A 92 -8.98 22.70 6.72
CA ALA A 92 -10.34 23.15 6.90
C ALA A 92 -11.33 22.20 6.25
N GLN A 93 -12.41 21.95 6.96
CA GLN A 93 -13.63 21.36 6.46
C GLN A 93 -14.58 22.47 6.04
N PHE A 94 -15.39 22.21 5.02
CA PHE A 94 -16.34 23.16 4.46
C PHE A 94 -17.75 22.79 4.89
N PHE A 95 -18.35 23.62 5.75
CA PHE A 95 -19.74 23.48 6.16
C PHE A 95 -20.61 24.49 5.42
N LEU A 96 -21.59 23.98 4.69
CA LEU A 96 -22.52 24.75 3.86
C LEU A 96 -23.95 24.59 4.38
N GLU A 97 -24.64 25.71 4.53
CA GLU A 97 -26.05 25.74 4.89
C GLU A 97 -26.88 26.35 3.74
N THR A 98 -27.88 25.59 3.27
CA THR A 98 -28.80 26.03 2.21
C THR A 98 -30.25 25.84 2.65
N LYS A 99 -31.19 26.35 1.86
CA LYS A 99 -32.62 26.02 2.04
C LYS A 99 -32.91 24.53 1.82
N SER A 100 -32.03 23.82 1.10
CA SER A 100 -32.17 22.42 0.68
C SER A 100 -31.59 21.41 1.68
N GLY A 101 -30.97 21.90 2.77
CA GLY A 101 -30.27 21.13 3.81
C GLY A 101 -28.85 21.64 4.09
N SER A 102 -28.11 20.91 4.90
CA SER A 102 -26.70 21.18 5.24
C SER A 102 -25.73 20.13 4.66
N LEU A 103 -24.51 20.56 4.36
CA LEU A 103 -23.44 19.71 3.84
C LEU A 103 -22.15 19.99 4.61
N LEU A 104 -21.46 18.93 5.02
CA LEU A 104 -20.11 19.00 5.55
C LEU A 104 -19.17 18.24 4.62
N TYR A 105 -18.17 18.93 4.07
CA TYR A 105 -17.08 18.34 3.31
C TYR A 105 -15.81 18.36 4.15
N THR A 106 -15.20 17.19 4.40
CA THR A 106 -14.08 17.10 5.33
C THR A 106 -12.75 17.58 4.75
N GLY A 107 -12.58 17.52 3.42
CA GLY A 107 -11.24 17.43 2.85
C GLY A 107 -10.48 16.25 3.45
N ASP A 108 -9.16 16.35 3.56
CA ASP A 108 -8.38 15.43 4.39
C ASP A 108 -8.51 15.82 5.86
N PHE A 109 -8.71 14.84 6.73
CA PHE A 109 -8.98 15.09 8.15
C PHE A 109 -8.38 14.02 9.05
N LYS A 110 -8.17 14.39 10.32
CA LYS A 110 -7.72 13.47 11.36
C LYS A 110 -8.39 13.78 12.68
N LEU A 111 -9.11 12.80 13.20
CA LEU A 111 -9.83 12.92 14.46
C LEU A 111 -8.91 12.83 15.68
N ARG A 112 -7.83 12.05 15.60
CA ARG A 112 -6.89 11.90 16.71
C ARG A 112 -6.15 13.20 17.00
N PRO A 113 -5.99 13.57 18.28
CA PRO A 113 -5.34 14.82 18.64
C PRO A 113 -3.87 14.83 18.21
N GLY A 114 -3.43 15.97 17.65
CA GLY A 114 -2.06 16.27 17.31
C GLY A 114 -1.64 17.63 17.86
N ARG A 115 -0.34 17.89 17.90
CA ARG A 115 0.21 19.18 18.39
C ARG A 115 0.62 20.14 17.27
N SER A 116 0.71 19.64 16.03
CA SER A 116 1.15 20.37 14.85
C SER A 116 0.01 21.01 14.05
N ALA A 117 -1.25 20.77 14.43
CA ALA A 117 -2.45 21.30 13.78
C ALA A 117 -3.55 21.54 14.82
N GLU A 118 -4.56 22.32 14.44
CA GLU A 118 -5.76 22.53 15.24
C GLU A 118 -6.53 21.21 15.45
N PRO A 119 -7.08 20.90 16.64
CA PRO A 119 -7.88 19.69 16.83
C PRO A 119 -9.09 19.67 15.89
N ALA A 120 -9.34 18.53 15.25
CA ALA A 120 -10.52 18.37 14.42
C ALA A 120 -11.80 18.63 15.23
N GLN A 121 -12.71 19.41 14.63
CA GLN A 121 -14.04 19.63 15.16
C GLN A 121 -15.06 18.99 14.21
N TRP A 122 -16.32 18.93 14.63
CA TRP A 122 -17.39 18.39 13.82
C TRP A 122 -18.68 19.14 14.09
N ARG A 123 -19.62 19.02 13.16
CA ARG A 123 -20.96 19.58 13.26
C ARG A 123 -21.92 18.61 12.57
N GLN A 124 -23.15 18.56 13.05
CA GLN A 124 -24.21 17.80 12.38
C GLN A 124 -24.49 18.35 10.97
N ALA A 125 -24.68 17.47 9.99
CA ALA A 125 -24.98 17.85 8.62
C ALA A 125 -25.91 16.82 7.96
N ASP A 126 -26.80 17.23 7.05
CA ASP A 126 -27.65 16.27 6.32
C ASP A 126 -26.81 15.38 5.37
N THR A 127 -25.84 15.97 4.68
CA THR A 127 -24.89 15.27 3.80
C THR A 127 -23.47 15.40 4.36
N LEU A 128 -22.79 14.27 4.57
CA LEU A 128 -21.36 14.24 4.86
C LEU A 128 -20.62 13.78 3.61
N ILE A 129 -19.65 14.56 3.16
CA ILE A 129 -18.71 14.20 2.10
C ILE A 129 -17.34 14.04 2.76
N MET A 130 -16.80 12.81 2.83
CA MET A 130 -15.59 12.53 3.62
C MET A 130 -14.52 11.72 2.90
N GLU A 131 -13.25 12.03 3.20
CA GLU A 131 -12.12 11.19 2.77
C GLU A 131 -12.16 9.80 3.43
N THR A 132 -11.56 8.81 2.76
CA THR A 132 -11.49 7.44 3.24
C THR A 132 -10.10 6.83 2.99
N THR A 133 -9.01 7.61 3.08
CA THR A 133 -7.65 7.17 2.73
C THR A 133 -7.28 5.82 3.37
N PHE A 134 -7.75 5.61 4.61
CA PHE A 134 -7.58 4.39 5.39
C PHE A 134 -8.90 3.64 5.65
N GLY A 135 -9.80 3.63 4.66
CA GLY A 135 -11.17 3.11 4.70
C GLY A 135 -11.33 1.59 4.80
N LEU A 136 -10.26 0.83 5.04
CA LEU A 136 -10.35 -0.62 5.27
C LEU A 136 -10.07 -0.99 6.73
N PRO A 137 -10.74 -2.00 7.31
CA PRO A 137 -10.54 -2.45 8.69
C PRO A 137 -9.10 -2.81 9.09
N ARG A 138 -8.23 -3.11 8.11
CA ARG A 138 -6.80 -3.39 8.33
C ARG A 138 -5.97 -2.14 8.65
N TYR A 139 -6.45 -0.96 8.28
CA TYR A 139 -5.80 0.31 8.61
C TYR A 139 -6.34 0.85 9.93
N ARG A 140 -6.16 0.07 11.00
CA ARG A 140 -6.34 0.52 12.38
C ARG A 140 -4.96 0.79 12.95
N PHE A 141 -4.73 2.02 13.38
CA PHE A 141 -3.40 2.41 13.83
C PHE A 141 -3.22 2.10 15.32
N PRO A 142 -2.00 1.72 15.75
CA PRO A 142 -1.67 1.65 17.16
C PRO A 142 -1.87 3.01 17.87
N PRO A 143 -1.93 3.03 19.22
CA PRO A 143 -1.95 4.27 19.99
C PRO A 143 -0.78 5.19 19.63
N THR A 144 -1.07 6.48 19.43
CA THR A 144 -0.09 7.48 18.98
C THR A 144 1.12 7.55 19.90
N GLU A 145 0.92 7.43 21.21
CA GLU A 145 1.97 7.48 22.22
C GLU A 145 2.97 6.33 22.06
N GLN A 146 2.49 5.13 21.71
CA GLN A 146 3.34 3.97 21.46
C GLN A 146 4.19 4.17 20.20
N ILE A 147 3.60 4.76 19.16
CA ILE A 147 4.31 5.06 17.90
C ILE A 147 5.39 6.11 18.15
N ILE A 148 5.07 7.18 18.88
CA ILE A 148 6.04 8.23 19.26
C ILE A 148 7.18 7.65 20.09
N ALA A 149 6.88 6.82 21.08
CA ALA A 149 7.90 6.15 21.89
C ALA A 149 8.85 5.31 21.03
N GLY A 150 8.31 4.57 20.05
CA GLY A 150 9.11 3.80 19.09
C GLY A 150 10.02 4.67 18.21
N ILE A 151 9.52 5.83 17.74
CA ILE A 151 10.32 6.79 16.96
C ILE A 151 11.46 7.37 17.81
N VAL A 152 11.18 7.76 19.05
CA VAL A 152 12.18 8.29 19.98
C VAL A 152 13.25 7.26 20.30
N ALA A 153 12.84 6.01 20.62
CA ALA A 153 13.77 4.91 20.88
C ALA A 153 14.66 4.63 19.67
N PHE A 154 14.09 4.57 18.46
CA PHE A 154 14.88 4.42 17.23
C PHE A 154 15.94 5.52 17.06
N CYS A 155 15.59 6.77 17.39
CA CYS A 155 16.53 7.89 17.32
C CYS A 155 17.65 7.75 18.37
N GLN A 156 17.30 7.40 19.60
CA GLN A 156 18.26 7.21 20.68
C GLN A 156 19.23 6.06 20.36
N ASP A 157 18.72 4.89 19.96
CA ASP A 157 19.53 3.73 19.57
C ASP A 157 20.50 4.08 18.43
N ALA A 158 20.05 4.82 17.43
CA ALA A 158 20.90 5.26 16.32
C ALA A 158 22.05 6.15 16.84
N LEU A 159 21.74 7.14 17.67
CA LEU A 159 22.72 8.06 18.22
C LEU A 159 23.72 7.36 19.16
N GLU A 160 23.26 6.43 19.99
CA GLU A 160 24.11 5.61 20.87
C GLU A 160 25.09 4.75 20.08
N SER A 161 24.67 4.25 18.91
CA SER A 161 25.55 3.53 17.97
C SER A 161 26.46 4.42 17.13
N GLY A 162 26.42 5.75 17.32
CA GLY A 162 27.18 6.73 16.55
C GLY A 162 26.60 7.03 15.15
N ALA A 163 25.45 6.45 14.80
CA ALA A 163 24.76 6.69 13.54
C ALA A 163 23.83 7.91 13.62
N VAL A 164 23.58 8.55 12.47
CA VAL A 164 22.60 9.63 12.35
C VAL A 164 21.21 9.05 12.09
N PRO A 165 20.22 9.21 12.99
CA PRO A 165 18.84 8.88 12.68
C PRO A 165 18.25 9.85 11.66
N VAL A 166 17.64 9.30 10.63
CA VAL A 166 16.97 10.03 9.56
C VAL A 166 15.49 9.66 9.56
N LEU A 167 14.61 10.62 9.78
CA LEU A 167 13.16 10.44 9.77
C LEU A 167 12.58 11.00 8.48
N LEU A 168 12.00 10.11 7.66
CA LEU A 168 11.33 10.48 6.42
C LEU A 168 9.86 10.81 6.69
N GLY A 169 9.47 12.04 6.39
CA GLY A 169 8.10 12.51 6.51
C GLY A 169 7.82 13.66 5.54
N TYR A 170 6.61 13.72 4.98
CA TYR A 170 6.23 14.80 4.06
C TYR A 170 6.55 16.18 4.64
N SER A 171 7.02 17.08 3.78
CA SER A 171 7.57 18.37 4.22
C SER A 171 6.55 19.30 4.89
N LEU A 172 5.25 19.04 4.66
CA LEU A 172 4.13 19.78 5.23
C LEU A 172 3.18 18.80 5.94
N GLY A 173 2.88 19.05 7.21
CA GLY A 173 2.10 18.16 8.07
C GLY A 173 3.00 17.21 8.83
N LYS A 174 3.36 16.10 8.18
CA LYS A 174 4.08 14.98 8.80
C LYS A 174 5.37 15.38 9.49
N ALA A 175 6.21 16.17 8.82
CA ALA A 175 7.48 16.60 9.39
C ALA A 175 7.31 17.50 10.63
N GLN A 176 6.28 18.35 10.66
CA GLN A 176 5.96 19.17 11.83
C GLN A 176 5.37 18.32 12.96
N GLU A 177 4.59 17.27 12.64
CA GLU A 177 4.13 16.30 13.64
C GLU A 177 5.29 15.53 14.26
N ILE A 178 6.23 15.04 13.45
CA ILE A 178 7.47 14.40 13.93
C ILE A 178 8.23 15.38 14.85
N LEU A 179 8.36 16.65 14.45
CA LEU A 179 9.04 17.66 15.24
C LEU A 179 8.37 17.86 16.63
N CYS A 180 7.04 17.90 16.67
CA CYS A 180 6.29 17.93 17.94
C CYS A 180 6.46 16.65 18.77
N ALA A 181 6.56 15.48 18.13
CA ALA A 181 6.73 14.19 18.78
C ALA A 181 8.10 14.05 19.46
N LEU A 182 9.14 14.69 18.94
CA LEU A 182 10.48 14.71 19.53
C LEU A 182 10.63 15.73 20.68
N ALA A 183 9.63 16.58 20.92
CA ALA A 183 9.70 17.61 21.95
C ALA A 183 9.82 16.98 23.35
N GLY A 184 10.85 17.39 24.10
CA GLY A 184 11.13 16.87 25.44
C GLY A 184 11.91 15.56 25.49
N ALA A 185 12.25 14.96 24.35
CA ALA A 185 13.01 13.71 24.28
C ALA A 185 14.54 13.87 24.45
N GLY A 186 15.03 15.09 24.67
CA GLY A 186 16.47 15.39 24.72
C GLY A 186 17.19 15.28 23.36
N LEU A 187 16.44 15.12 22.26
CA LEU A 187 16.96 15.03 20.90
C LEU A 187 17.02 16.42 20.27
N THR A 188 18.02 16.65 19.41
CA THR A 188 18.14 17.90 18.63
C THR A 188 17.76 17.64 17.17
N PRO A 189 16.58 18.07 16.70
CA PRO A 189 16.16 17.91 15.32
C PRO A 189 16.91 18.86 14.38
N MET A 190 17.23 18.35 13.20
CA MET A 190 17.80 19.08 12.08
C MET A 190 16.91 18.89 10.85
N LEU A 191 16.53 19.97 10.18
CA LEU A 191 15.48 19.96 9.16
C LEU A 191 16.05 20.14 7.75
N HIS A 192 15.65 19.26 6.83
CA HIS A 192 15.85 19.47 5.40
C HIS A 192 15.26 20.81 4.94
N GLY A 193 15.84 21.44 3.91
CA GLY A 193 15.47 22.80 3.49
C GLY A 193 13.97 22.99 3.17
N SER A 194 13.30 21.99 2.58
CA SER A 194 11.86 22.06 2.34
C SER A 194 11.04 21.98 3.63
N VAL A 195 11.44 21.12 4.58
CA VAL A 195 10.82 20.98 5.90
C VAL A 195 10.99 22.27 6.69
N HIS A 196 12.22 22.77 6.77
CA HIS A 196 12.56 24.03 7.45
C HIS A 196 11.72 25.19 6.93
N ARG A 197 11.55 25.31 5.61
CA ARG A 197 10.74 26.38 5.00
C ARG A 197 9.29 26.33 5.49
N MET A 198 8.67 25.14 5.52
CA MET A 198 7.28 24.99 5.98
C MET A 198 7.16 25.23 7.47
N THR A 199 8.07 24.67 8.29
CA THR A 199 8.09 24.88 9.74
C THR A 199 8.22 26.35 10.10
N HIS A 200 9.04 27.12 9.37
CA HIS A 200 9.18 28.55 9.62
C HIS A 200 7.88 29.33 9.34
N ILE A 201 7.08 28.93 8.35
CA ILE A 201 5.76 29.54 8.10
C ILE A 201 4.80 29.27 9.25
N TYR A 202 4.84 28.06 9.83
CA TYR A 202 4.04 27.73 11.02
C TYR A 202 4.40 28.65 12.19
N GLU A 203 5.69 28.90 12.43
CA GLU A 203 6.16 29.80 13.49
C GLU A 203 5.73 31.25 13.28
N GLN A 204 5.79 31.75 12.04
CA GLN A 204 5.29 33.09 11.70
C GLN A 204 3.79 33.25 11.97
N LEU A 205 3.05 32.14 12.03
CA LEU A 205 1.61 32.07 12.28
C LEU A 205 1.29 31.66 13.73
N GLY A 206 2.28 31.74 14.63
CA GLY A 206 2.12 31.58 16.07
C GLY A 206 2.27 30.15 16.60
N GLN A 207 2.64 29.18 15.78
CA GLN A 207 2.93 27.82 16.25
C GLN A 207 4.33 27.75 16.87
N SER A 208 4.49 27.03 17.97
CA SER A 208 5.78 26.82 18.62
C SER A 208 6.26 25.38 18.50
N PHE A 209 7.56 25.20 18.24
CA PHE A 209 8.22 23.89 18.19
C PHE A 209 9.37 23.81 19.19
N CYS A 210 9.91 22.61 19.41
CA CYS A 210 11.18 22.45 20.11
C CYS A 210 12.32 23.08 19.29
N LYS A 211 13.45 23.38 19.94
CA LYS A 211 14.63 23.91 19.25
C LYS A 211 15.05 22.96 18.12
N TYR A 212 15.15 23.48 16.91
CA TYR A 212 15.62 22.76 15.74
C TYR A 212 16.66 23.58 14.96
N GLU A 213 17.39 22.92 14.07
CA GLU A 213 18.38 23.55 13.21
C GLU A 213 18.10 23.27 11.73
N ARG A 214 18.58 24.13 10.83
CA ARG A 214 18.56 23.84 9.39
C ARG A 214 19.66 22.83 9.07
N TYR A 215 19.39 21.92 8.13
CA TYR A 215 20.39 20.93 7.70
C TYR A 215 21.73 21.55 7.30
N ASN A 216 22.78 21.08 7.97
CA ASN A 216 24.17 21.36 7.66
C ASN A 216 24.96 20.04 7.69
N ALA A 217 25.61 19.72 6.57
CA ALA A 217 26.30 18.45 6.38
C ALA A 217 27.47 18.24 7.38
N SER A 218 28.14 19.30 7.81
CA SER A 218 29.27 19.20 8.75
C SER A 218 28.85 19.02 10.21
N GLU A 219 27.58 19.23 10.54
CA GLU A 219 27.09 19.33 11.93
C GLU A 219 25.94 18.35 12.20
N VAL A 220 25.69 17.39 11.30
CA VAL A 220 24.57 16.45 11.40
C VAL A 220 24.82 15.32 12.42
N ALA A 221 26.09 15.03 12.75
CA ALA A 221 26.45 14.03 13.74
C ALA A 221 25.86 14.40 15.13
N GLY A 222 25.30 13.41 15.83
CA GLY A 222 24.65 13.63 17.12
C GLY A 222 23.23 14.23 17.07
N LYS A 223 22.66 14.43 15.87
CA LYS A 223 21.34 15.06 15.66
C LYS A 223 20.38 14.15 14.91
N VAL A 224 19.08 14.49 14.94
CA VAL A 224 18.03 13.76 14.22
C VAL A 224 17.65 14.50 12.95
N LEU A 225 17.92 13.93 11.78
CA LEU A 225 17.61 14.57 10.50
C LEU A 225 16.17 14.26 10.06
N ILE A 226 15.32 15.28 9.92
CA ILE A 226 13.97 15.17 9.37
C ILE A 226 13.98 15.63 7.91
N CYS A 227 13.56 14.78 6.99
CA CYS A 227 13.59 15.09 5.56
C CYS A 227 12.40 14.47 4.79
N PRO A 228 12.04 14.99 3.60
CA PRO A 228 10.97 14.41 2.80
C PRO A 228 11.35 13.03 2.27
N PRO A 229 10.38 12.13 1.99
CA PRO A 229 10.67 10.81 1.44
C PRO A 229 11.46 10.84 0.12
N SER A 230 11.28 11.89 -0.69
CA SER A 230 12.04 12.11 -1.93
C SER A 230 13.55 12.28 -1.69
N ALA A 231 13.98 12.59 -0.47
CA ALA A 231 15.38 12.70 -0.11
C ALA A 231 16.06 11.35 0.17
N ASN A 232 15.30 10.24 0.32
CA ASN A 232 15.83 8.93 0.75
C ASN A 232 17.05 8.46 -0.09
N ARG A 233 16.99 8.70 -1.40
CA ARG A 233 18.07 8.33 -2.35
C ARG A 233 18.84 9.54 -2.89
N SER A 234 18.85 10.64 -2.15
CA SER A 234 19.56 11.84 -2.56
C SER A 234 21.05 11.76 -2.20
N ARG A 235 21.90 12.43 -2.99
CA ARG A 235 23.33 12.61 -2.69
C ARG A 235 23.59 13.18 -1.29
N MET A 236 22.63 13.93 -0.74
CA MET A 236 22.71 14.47 0.62
C MET A 236 22.76 13.35 1.66
N LEU A 237 21.84 12.38 1.59
CA LEU A 237 21.82 11.24 2.51
C LEU A 237 22.90 10.22 2.22
N GLU A 238 23.30 10.05 0.95
CA GLU A 238 24.42 9.16 0.58
C GLU A 238 25.74 9.60 1.21
N LYS A 239 25.97 10.91 1.36
CA LYS A 239 27.17 11.47 2.02
C LYS A 239 27.22 11.23 3.53
N ILE A 240 26.08 10.94 4.16
CA ILE A 240 26.03 10.55 5.56
C ILE A 240 26.37 9.06 5.59
N LYS A 241 27.62 8.73 5.97
CA LYS A 241 28.13 7.35 5.99
C LYS A 241 27.30 6.49 6.93
N ASP A 242 27.31 6.82 8.22
CA ASP A 242 26.63 6.05 9.26
C ASP A 242 25.27 6.71 9.54
N LYS A 243 24.22 6.13 8.96
CA LYS A 243 22.83 6.58 9.13
C LYS A 243 21.90 5.40 9.34
N ARG A 244 20.80 5.67 10.05
CA ARG A 244 19.64 4.77 10.13
C ARG A 244 18.41 5.54 9.69
N VAL A 245 17.68 5.01 8.72
CA VAL A 245 16.56 5.70 8.09
C VAL A 245 15.25 5.05 8.53
N ALA A 246 14.28 5.87 8.95
CA ALA A 246 12.93 5.44 9.25
C ALA A 246 11.90 6.16 8.39
N MET A 247 10.90 5.44 7.88
CA MET A 247 9.75 6.02 7.20
C MET A 247 8.59 6.24 8.17
N ILE A 248 8.05 7.46 8.21
CA ILE A 248 6.92 7.82 9.06
C ILE A 248 5.69 8.04 8.17
N SER A 249 4.75 7.10 8.19
CA SER A 249 3.58 7.12 7.31
C SER A 249 2.48 6.19 7.83
N GLY A 250 1.20 6.55 7.69
CA GLY A 250 0.08 5.66 8.02
C GLY A 250 0.11 4.31 7.27
N TRP A 251 0.71 4.28 6.08
CA TRP A 251 0.92 3.04 5.32
C TRP A 251 1.90 2.06 5.98
N ALA A 252 2.66 2.50 6.99
CA ALA A 252 3.57 1.66 7.75
C ALA A 252 2.88 0.68 8.71
N VAL A 253 1.54 0.66 8.74
CA VAL A 253 0.79 -0.43 9.39
C VAL A 253 1.04 -1.77 8.67
N ASP A 254 1.42 -1.70 7.39
CA ASP A 254 1.83 -2.86 6.62
C ASP A 254 3.23 -3.32 7.05
N PRO A 255 3.41 -4.59 7.50
CA PRO A 255 4.72 -5.11 7.89
C PRO A 255 5.78 -5.02 6.80
N ASN A 256 5.38 -4.94 5.52
CA ASN A 256 6.29 -4.83 4.38
C ASN A 256 6.72 -3.38 4.08
N ALA A 257 6.27 -2.39 4.84
CA ALA A 257 6.58 -0.99 4.60
C ALA A 257 8.09 -0.70 4.61
N VAL A 258 8.84 -1.36 5.50
CA VAL A 258 10.31 -1.24 5.59
C VAL A 258 10.97 -1.57 4.24
N TYR A 259 10.54 -2.67 3.62
CA TYR A 259 11.05 -3.09 2.30
C TYR A 259 10.54 -2.20 1.17
N ARG A 260 9.25 -1.83 1.19
CA ARG A 260 8.62 -0.96 0.18
C ARG A 260 9.33 0.39 0.10
N TYR A 261 9.64 0.98 1.26
CA TYR A 261 10.28 2.29 1.35
C TYR A 261 11.81 2.22 1.33
N GLN A 262 12.39 1.02 1.44
CA GLN A 262 13.84 0.79 1.52
C GLN A 262 14.48 1.62 2.63
N VAL A 263 14.01 1.36 3.85
CA VAL A 263 14.42 2.03 5.09
C VAL A 263 14.75 0.97 6.14
N ASP A 264 15.34 1.36 7.26
CA ASP A 264 15.69 0.46 8.36
C ASP A 264 14.51 0.23 9.33
N ALA A 265 13.57 1.19 9.40
CA ALA A 265 12.37 1.09 10.21
C ALA A 265 11.19 1.82 9.57
N ALA A 266 9.96 1.47 9.94
CA ALA A 266 8.76 2.17 9.50
C ALA A 266 7.76 2.29 10.64
N PHE A 267 7.17 3.47 10.81
CA PHE A 267 6.28 3.81 11.92
C PHE A 267 4.92 4.31 11.43
N PRO A 268 3.79 3.72 11.87
CA PRO A 268 2.44 4.01 11.37
C PRO A 268 1.83 5.31 11.91
N LEU A 269 2.61 6.41 11.94
CA LEU A 269 2.11 7.72 12.32
C LEU A 269 1.48 8.40 11.10
N SER A 270 0.18 8.69 11.15
CA SER A 270 -0.60 9.27 10.04
C SER A 270 -1.17 10.65 10.39
N ASP A 271 -1.30 11.50 9.38
CA ASP A 271 -2.03 12.77 9.45
C ASP A 271 -3.49 12.62 9.03
N HIS A 272 -3.95 11.40 8.78
CA HIS A 272 -5.34 11.08 8.41
C HIS A 272 -6.02 10.25 9.51
N ALA A 273 -7.35 10.28 9.50
CA ALA A 273 -8.19 9.36 10.24
C ALA A 273 -7.93 7.91 9.82
N ASP A 274 -7.85 7.00 10.79
CA ASP A 274 -7.85 5.57 10.50
C ASP A 274 -9.27 5.02 10.40
N TYR A 275 -9.41 3.73 10.12
CA TYR A 275 -10.73 3.12 9.96
C TYR A 275 -11.69 3.37 11.14
N ASN A 276 -11.21 3.31 12.37
CA ASN A 276 -12.07 3.52 13.54
C ASN A 276 -12.43 5.01 13.68
N ASP A 277 -11.49 5.91 13.42
CA ASP A 277 -11.73 7.36 13.40
C ASP A 277 -12.74 7.75 12.31
N LEU A 278 -12.69 7.13 11.13
CA LEU A 278 -13.64 7.36 10.03
C LEU A 278 -15.07 6.96 10.44
N VAL A 279 -15.24 5.75 10.99
CA VAL A 279 -16.56 5.29 11.51
C VAL A 279 -17.05 6.21 12.63
N ARG A 280 -16.15 6.58 13.56
CA ARG A 280 -16.48 7.49 14.64
C ARG A 280 -16.89 8.88 14.13
N TYR A 281 -16.27 9.37 13.08
CA TYR A 281 -16.62 10.66 12.50
C TYR A 281 -18.05 10.68 11.95
N VAL A 282 -18.47 9.60 11.28
CA VAL A 282 -19.86 9.42 10.83
C VAL A 282 -20.84 9.43 12.00
N GLU A 283 -20.51 8.74 13.11
CA GLU A 283 -21.34 8.74 14.33
C GLU A 283 -21.46 10.14 14.96
N LEU A 284 -20.39 10.94 14.91
CA LEU A 284 -20.36 12.29 15.47
C LEU A 284 -21.15 13.30 14.63
N VAL A 285 -21.10 13.17 13.30
CA VAL A 285 -21.82 14.05 12.35
C VAL A 285 -23.29 13.68 12.22
N GLN A 286 -23.65 12.41 12.42
CA GLN A 286 -25.02 11.89 12.30
C GLN A 286 -25.71 12.27 10.97
N PRO A 287 -25.09 12.02 9.81
CA PRO A 287 -25.65 12.44 8.53
C PRO A 287 -26.80 11.55 8.07
N LYS A 288 -27.68 12.11 7.24
CA LYS A 288 -28.72 11.34 6.54
C LYS A 288 -28.09 10.49 5.43
N ARG A 289 -27.06 11.02 4.77
CA ARG A 289 -26.26 10.28 3.79
C ARG A 289 -24.76 10.63 3.86
N VAL A 290 -23.93 9.65 3.53
CA VAL A 290 -22.47 9.79 3.43
C VAL A 290 -22.03 9.61 1.97
N LEU A 291 -21.14 10.47 1.52
CA LEU A 291 -20.48 10.40 0.22
C LEU A 291 -18.98 10.24 0.46
N THR A 292 -18.41 9.12 0.01
CA THR A 292 -17.01 8.79 0.25
C THR A 292 -16.14 9.13 -0.95
N LEU A 293 -14.91 9.56 -0.68
CA LEU A 293 -13.89 9.94 -1.66
C LEU A 293 -12.50 9.58 -1.12
N HIS A 294 -11.51 9.49 -2.01
CA HIS A 294 -10.10 9.27 -1.67
C HIS A 294 -9.83 7.96 -0.90
N GLY A 295 -9.29 6.95 -1.59
CA GLY A 295 -8.87 5.66 -1.00
C GLY A 295 -10.04 4.79 -0.54
N PHE A 296 -10.12 3.54 -1.01
CA PHE A 296 -11.12 2.53 -0.56
C PHE A 296 -12.56 3.05 -0.41
N ALA A 297 -12.98 3.99 -1.24
CA ALA A 297 -14.21 4.76 -1.05
C ALA A 297 -15.45 3.87 -1.17
N ALA A 298 -15.47 2.97 -2.16
CA ALA A 298 -16.57 2.02 -2.34
C ALA A 298 -16.64 0.99 -1.23
N GLU A 299 -15.50 0.46 -0.77
CA GLU A 299 -15.45 -0.50 0.33
C GLU A 299 -15.92 0.13 1.64
N PHE A 300 -15.47 1.35 1.96
CA PHE A 300 -15.93 2.03 3.16
C PHE A 300 -17.42 2.41 3.09
N ALA A 301 -17.91 2.87 1.92
CA ALA A 301 -19.33 3.11 1.73
C ALA A 301 -20.16 1.84 1.91
N ARG A 302 -19.67 0.69 1.43
CA ARG A 302 -20.31 -0.61 1.67
C ARG A 302 -20.35 -0.96 3.15
N ASP A 303 -19.24 -0.83 3.86
CA ASP A 303 -19.15 -1.07 5.31
C ASP A 303 -20.14 -0.19 6.09
N LEU A 304 -20.36 1.06 5.67
CA LEU A 304 -21.36 1.96 6.26
C LEU A 304 -22.80 1.50 5.98
N ARG A 305 -23.09 1.05 4.75
CA ARG A 305 -24.41 0.48 4.40
C ARG A 305 -24.73 -0.76 5.22
N ASP A 306 -23.75 -1.64 5.42
CA ASP A 306 -23.90 -2.83 6.28
C ASP A 306 -24.21 -2.47 7.75
N ARG A 307 -23.87 -1.24 8.17
CA ARG A 307 -24.19 -0.65 9.49
C ARG A 307 -25.48 0.16 9.51
N GLY A 308 -26.23 0.18 8.40
CA GLY A 308 -27.50 0.91 8.28
C GLY A 308 -27.37 2.41 7.99
N VAL A 309 -26.19 2.88 7.55
CA VAL A 309 -25.97 4.27 7.12
C VAL A 309 -26.11 4.36 5.60
N GLU A 310 -26.91 5.29 5.08
CA GLU A 310 -26.99 5.54 3.64
C GLU A 310 -25.65 6.11 3.15
N ALA A 311 -24.90 5.34 2.35
CA ALA A 311 -23.55 5.72 1.93
C ALA A 311 -23.22 5.31 0.49
N TRP A 312 -22.53 6.18 -0.25
CA TRP A 312 -22.18 6.00 -1.66
C TRP A 312 -20.79 6.56 -2.00
N ALA A 313 -20.06 5.93 -2.91
CA ALA A 313 -18.77 6.44 -3.36
C ALA A 313 -18.95 7.43 -4.51
N LEU A 314 -18.28 8.59 -4.47
CA LEU A 314 -18.43 9.61 -5.50
C LEU A 314 -17.64 9.32 -6.79
N SER A 315 -16.56 8.54 -6.69
CA SER A 315 -15.62 8.30 -7.79
C SER A 315 -15.84 7.00 -8.57
N GLU A 316 -16.83 6.17 -8.21
CA GLU A 316 -17.04 4.84 -8.78
C GLU A 316 -18.53 4.63 -9.14
N GLU A 317 -18.81 3.83 -10.18
CA GLU A 317 -20.19 3.46 -10.55
C GLU A 317 -20.85 2.71 -9.38
N ASN A 318 -21.72 3.41 -8.64
CA ASN A 318 -22.52 2.83 -7.58
C ASN A 318 -23.58 1.90 -8.19
N GLN A 319 -23.29 0.60 -8.23
CA GLN A 319 -24.26 -0.40 -8.68
C GLN A 319 -25.45 -0.45 -7.71
N MET A 320 -26.67 -0.45 -8.24
CA MET A 320 -27.86 -0.81 -7.48
C MET A 320 -27.84 -2.32 -7.22
N GLU A 321 -27.63 -2.74 -5.97
CA GLU A 321 -27.78 -4.14 -5.58
C GLU A 321 -29.22 -4.40 -5.10
N LEU A 322 -29.97 -5.17 -5.89
CA LEU A 322 -31.24 -5.77 -5.48
C LEU A 322 -30.98 -6.82 -4.40
N SER A 323 -31.67 -6.72 -3.26
CA SER A 323 -31.55 -7.68 -2.16
C SER A 323 -32.22 -9.02 -2.50
N LEU A 324 -31.43 -9.97 -3.03
CA LEU A 324 -31.84 -11.37 -3.09
C LEU A 324 -31.28 -12.11 -1.87
N LYS A 325 -32.18 -12.46 -0.95
CA LYS A 325 -31.90 -13.41 0.14
C LYS A 325 -31.45 -14.74 -0.47
N SER A 326 -30.20 -15.14 -0.23
CA SER A 326 -29.68 -16.42 -0.69
C SER A 326 -30.24 -17.56 0.17
N PHE A 327 -31.11 -18.36 -0.43
CA PHE A 327 -31.35 -19.73 -0.01
C PHE A 327 -30.26 -20.61 -0.63
N LEU A 328 -29.44 -21.26 0.19
CA LEU A 328 -28.56 -22.34 -0.25
C LEU A 328 -29.24 -23.68 0.04
N PRO A 329 -29.34 -24.62 -0.92
CA PRO A 329 -29.65 -26.00 -0.63
C PRO A 329 -28.36 -26.82 -0.44
N ASP A 330 -28.36 -27.66 0.60
CA ASP A 330 -27.33 -28.67 0.88
C ASP A 330 -27.24 -29.72 -0.24
N ARG A 331 -26.02 -30.09 -0.63
CA ARG A 331 -25.75 -31.41 -1.21
C ARG A 331 -24.40 -31.99 -0.76
N PRO A 332 -24.34 -33.32 -0.52
CA PRO A 332 -23.27 -33.96 0.23
C PRO A 332 -22.10 -34.43 -0.65
N ALA A 333 -20.93 -34.54 -0.01
CA ALA A 333 -19.70 -35.08 -0.57
C ALA A 333 -19.78 -36.61 -0.76
N THR A 334 -19.25 -37.10 -1.87
CA THR A 334 -18.92 -38.53 -2.05
C THR A 334 -17.41 -38.66 -2.25
N ALA A 335 -16.82 -39.55 -1.45
CA ALA A 335 -15.43 -39.96 -1.55
C ALA A 335 -15.33 -41.17 -2.50
N THR A 336 -14.30 -41.19 -3.34
CA THR A 336 -13.89 -42.40 -4.07
C THR A 336 -12.42 -42.67 -3.80
N GLU A 337 -12.16 -43.81 -3.17
CA GLU A 337 -10.86 -44.45 -3.03
C GLU A 337 -10.30 -44.85 -4.41
N SER A 338 -8.98 -44.81 -4.56
CA SER A 338 -8.29 -45.51 -5.66
C SER A 338 -7.12 -46.32 -5.12
N LYS A 339 -6.96 -47.50 -5.73
CA LYS A 339 -6.18 -48.67 -5.32
C LYS A 339 -4.68 -48.54 -5.68
N ASP A 340 -3.85 -49.18 -4.85
CA ASP A 340 -2.42 -49.44 -5.09
C ASP A 340 -2.15 -50.38 -6.29
N LEU A 341 -1.01 -50.14 -6.97
CA LEU A 341 -0.23 -51.10 -7.76
C LEU A 341 1.30 -50.78 -7.60
N PRO A 342 2.20 -51.78 -7.72
CA PRO A 342 3.49 -51.89 -7.00
C PRO A 342 4.71 -51.27 -7.73
N PRO A 343 5.92 -51.24 -7.10
CA PRO A 343 6.96 -50.27 -7.44
C PRO A 343 7.87 -50.73 -8.58
N ALA A 344 8.22 -49.79 -9.46
CA ALA A 344 9.32 -49.92 -10.40
C ALA A 344 10.48 -49.02 -9.96
N THR A 345 11.67 -49.60 -9.94
CA THR A 345 12.93 -49.05 -9.43
C THR A 345 13.58 -48.02 -10.37
N ALA A 346 14.15 -46.98 -9.74
CA ALA A 346 15.38 -46.25 -10.09
C ALA A 346 15.51 -45.57 -11.47
N ALA A 347 15.08 -44.31 -11.52
CA ALA A 347 15.86 -43.18 -12.03
C ALA A 347 15.34 -41.91 -11.34
N ALA A 348 16.20 -41.06 -10.80
CA ALA A 348 15.80 -39.83 -10.13
C ALA A 348 15.20 -38.85 -11.15
N THR A 349 13.89 -38.93 -11.38
CA THR A 349 13.14 -37.91 -12.10
C THR A 349 13.05 -36.69 -11.19
N THR A 350 13.79 -35.64 -11.52
CA THR A 350 13.65 -34.31 -10.92
C THR A 350 12.18 -33.89 -10.98
N SER A 351 11.60 -33.47 -9.86
CA SER A 351 10.21 -32.99 -9.81
C SER A 351 10.02 -31.75 -10.69
N GLU A 352 8.78 -31.48 -11.10
CA GLU A 352 8.45 -30.31 -11.92
C GLU A 352 8.79 -29.00 -11.21
N PHE A 353 8.53 -28.92 -9.90
CA PHE A 353 8.85 -27.74 -9.10
C PHE A 353 10.37 -27.60 -8.88
N ALA A 354 11.13 -28.70 -8.83
CA ALA A 354 12.58 -28.63 -8.82
C ALA A 354 13.12 -28.11 -10.16
N ALA A 355 12.57 -28.55 -11.31
CA ALA A 355 12.93 -28.00 -12.61
C ALA A 355 12.65 -26.49 -12.70
N PHE A 356 11.48 -26.04 -12.22
CA PHE A 356 11.17 -24.61 -12.08
C PHE A 356 12.22 -23.86 -11.25
N SER A 357 12.61 -24.43 -10.11
CA SER A 357 13.54 -23.81 -9.16
C SER A 357 14.96 -23.72 -9.74
N GLU A 358 15.42 -24.73 -10.46
CA GLU A 358 16.74 -24.73 -11.13
C GLU A 358 16.82 -23.73 -12.29
N VAL A 359 15.73 -23.57 -13.05
CA VAL A 359 15.63 -22.52 -14.07
C VAL A 359 15.70 -21.14 -13.42
N GLY A 360 15.00 -20.95 -12.29
CA GLY A 360 15.08 -19.72 -11.50
C GLY A 360 16.52 -19.38 -11.09
N GLU A 361 17.30 -20.37 -10.62
CA GLU A 361 18.69 -20.14 -10.22
C GLU A 361 19.60 -19.85 -11.41
N SER A 362 19.40 -20.54 -12.53
CA SER A 362 20.12 -20.27 -13.78
C SER A 362 19.89 -18.83 -14.25
N ILE A 363 18.65 -18.34 -14.15
CA ILE A 363 18.28 -16.95 -14.45
C ILE A 363 18.90 -15.97 -13.45
N ALA A 364 18.95 -16.33 -12.17
CA ALA A 364 19.57 -15.51 -11.13
C ALA A 364 21.09 -15.35 -11.31
N ALA A 365 21.74 -16.40 -11.84
CA ALA A 365 23.19 -16.46 -12.02
C ALA A 365 23.71 -15.57 -13.16
N THR A 366 22.86 -15.15 -14.10
CA THR A 366 23.25 -14.28 -15.22
C THR A 366 22.80 -12.83 -15.01
N PRO A 367 23.67 -11.83 -15.29
CA PRO A 367 23.25 -10.42 -15.29
C PRO A 367 22.62 -9.99 -16.63
N ALA A 368 22.76 -10.79 -17.69
CA ALA A 368 22.39 -10.39 -19.04
C ALA A 368 20.88 -10.56 -19.29
N LYS A 369 20.17 -9.46 -19.58
CA LYS A 369 18.72 -9.45 -19.85
C LYS A 369 18.31 -10.48 -20.91
N LEU A 370 18.99 -10.50 -22.06
CA LEU A 370 18.66 -11.40 -23.17
C LEU A 370 18.85 -12.87 -22.80
N GLU A 371 19.84 -13.18 -21.97
CA GLU A 371 20.09 -14.54 -21.52
C GLU A 371 19.00 -15.02 -20.55
N LYS A 372 18.49 -14.15 -19.67
CA LYS A 372 17.35 -14.47 -18.81
C LYS A 372 16.11 -14.80 -19.61
N ILE A 373 15.84 -14.01 -20.66
CA ILE A 373 14.72 -14.23 -21.57
C ILE A 373 14.88 -15.56 -22.29
N ARG A 374 16.08 -15.87 -22.80
CA ARG A 374 16.38 -17.14 -23.48
C ARG A 374 16.15 -18.34 -22.56
N LEU A 375 16.72 -18.33 -21.34
CA LEU A 375 16.59 -19.41 -20.36
C LEU A 375 15.13 -19.66 -19.98
N LEU A 376 14.37 -18.58 -19.71
CA LEU A 376 12.96 -18.71 -19.39
C LEU A 376 12.16 -19.21 -20.60
N ALA A 377 12.40 -18.66 -21.80
CA ALA A 377 11.69 -19.08 -23.01
C ALA A 377 11.92 -20.55 -23.35
N GLU A 378 13.15 -21.06 -23.19
CA GLU A 378 13.46 -22.48 -23.38
C GLU A 378 12.69 -23.37 -22.41
N TYR A 379 12.61 -22.98 -21.14
CA TYR A 379 11.82 -23.71 -20.15
C TYR A 379 10.32 -23.67 -20.45
N LEU A 380 9.76 -22.51 -20.81
CA LEU A 380 8.33 -22.40 -21.11
C LEU A 380 7.89 -23.30 -22.28
N ARG A 381 8.77 -23.53 -23.28
CA ARG A 381 8.48 -24.44 -24.40
C ARG A 381 8.35 -25.91 -24.00
N THR A 382 8.93 -26.31 -22.86
CA THR A 382 8.90 -27.71 -22.40
C THR A 382 7.68 -28.04 -21.56
N LEU A 383 6.84 -27.05 -21.24
CA LEU A 383 5.72 -27.21 -20.31
C LEU A 383 4.41 -27.52 -21.02
N GLU A 384 3.64 -28.43 -20.43
CA GLU A 384 2.25 -28.66 -20.80
C GLU A 384 1.38 -27.42 -20.44
N PRO A 385 0.21 -27.22 -21.08
CA PRO A 385 -0.58 -26.00 -20.92
C PRO A 385 -0.89 -25.59 -19.47
N GLU A 386 -1.21 -26.56 -18.61
CA GLU A 386 -1.51 -26.29 -17.19
C GLU A 386 -0.25 -25.88 -16.41
N GLN A 387 0.87 -26.57 -16.64
CA GLN A 387 2.17 -26.25 -16.05
C GLN A 387 2.66 -24.88 -16.53
N LEU A 388 2.51 -24.58 -17.81
CA LEU A 388 2.87 -23.31 -18.45
C LEU A 388 2.16 -22.15 -17.77
N ALA A 389 0.85 -22.27 -17.54
CA ALA A 389 0.07 -21.24 -16.88
C ALA A 389 0.57 -20.98 -15.44
N ILE A 390 0.81 -22.04 -14.67
CA ILE A 390 1.28 -21.97 -13.29
C ILE A 390 2.69 -21.36 -13.22
N ALA A 391 3.63 -21.90 -13.99
CA ALA A 391 5.01 -21.45 -13.99
C ALA A 391 5.15 -19.97 -14.42
N SER A 392 4.40 -19.55 -15.44
CA SER A 392 4.38 -18.16 -15.90
C SER A 392 3.96 -17.20 -14.79
N ILE A 393 2.96 -17.56 -13.99
CA ILE A 393 2.54 -16.79 -12.81
C ILE A 393 3.64 -16.79 -11.76
N TYR A 394 4.23 -17.94 -11.42
CA TYR A 394 5.25 -18.02 -10.37
C TYR A 394 6.51 -17.24 -10.70
N PHE A 395 6.93 -17.15 -11.96
CA PHE A 395 8.08 -16.32 -12.37
C PHE A 395 7.84 -14.81 -12.21
N THR A 396 6.60 -14.37 -11.97
CA THR A 396 6.30 -13.00 -11.50
C THR A 396 6.52 -12.81 -10.00
N GLY A 397 6.86 -13.88 -9.27
CA GLY A 397 7.05 -13.92 -7.83
C GLY A 397 5.77 -14.01 -7.02
N LYS A 398 4.64 -14.38 -7.64
CA LYS A 398 3.33 -14.44 -6.98
C LYS A 398 2.71 -15.84 -7.07
N PRO A 399 1.92 -16.25 -6.06
CA PRO A 399 1.22 -17.53 -6.09
C PRO A 399 -0.05 -17.51 -6.94
N PHE A 400 -0.64 -16.34 -7.19
CA PHE A 400 -1.88 -16.15 -7.97
C PHE A 400 -1.68 -15.09 -9.06
N SER A 401 -2.50 -15.12 -10.12
CA SER A 401 -2.49 -14.11 -11.17
C SER A 401 -2.91 -12.73 -10.63
N GLN A 402 -2.66 -11.66 -11.39
CA GLN A 402 -3.09 -10.33 -10.98
C GLN A 402 -4.62 -10.20 -10.93
N SER A 403 -5.33 -10.92 -11.81
CA SER A 403 -6.79 -10.96 -11.84
C SER A 403 -7.40 -11.70 -10.66
N ASP A 404 -6.59 -12.49 -9.94
CA ASP A 404 -7.01 -13.28 -8.80
C ASP A 404 -6.77 -12.51 -7.50
N LEU A 405 -7.86 -12.08 -6.87
CA LEU A 405 -7.85 -11.29 -5.64
C LEU A 405 -7.42 -12.10 -4.40
N ARG A 406 -7.21 -13.42 -4.55
CA ARG A 406 -6.79 -14.28 -3.44
C ARG A 406 -5.36 -13.97 -3.04
N THR A 407 -5.14 -13.99 -1.72
CA THR A 407 -3.80 -13.86 -1.13
C THR A 407 -3.59 -14.96 -0.11
N VAL A 408 -2.38 -15.52 -0.07
CA VAL A 408 -2.06 -16.59 0.89
C VAL A 408 -2.07 -16.07 2.34
N GLN A 409 -1.87 -14.77 2.56
CA GLN A 409 -1.79 -14.10 3.88
C GLN A 409 -0.92 -14.91 4.89
N ALA A 410 0.19 -15.47 4.42
CA ALA A 410 1.19 -16.13 5.25
C ALA A 410 2.38 -15.17 5.42
N GLY A 411 2.29 -14.29 6.42
CA GLY A 411 3.39 -13.37 6.74
C GLY A 411 4.64 -14.11 7.23
N TRP A 412 5.78 -13.41 7.29
CA TRP A 412 7.07 -13.98 7.68
C TRP A 412 7.02 -14.78 9.00
N ALA A 413 6.25 -14.34 9.99
CA ALA A 413 6.10 -15.07 11.26
C ALA A 413 5.53 -16.50 11.09
N VAL A 414 4.61 -16.71 10.13
CA VAL A 414 4.05 -18.04 9.81
C VAL A 414 5.10 -18.89 9.10
N ILE A 415 5.81 -18.31 8.13
CA ILE A 415 6.88 -18.98 7.39
C ILE A 415 8.02 -19.39 8.32
N HIS A 416 8.46 -18.47 9.18
CA HIS A 416 9.49 -18.68 10.20
C HIS A 416 9.14 -19.83 11.14
N ARG A 417 7.93 -19.82 11.72
CA ARG A 417 7.46 -20.90 12.61
C ARG A 417 7.40 -22.25 11.88
N ALA A 418 6.94 -22.25 10.63
CA ALA A 418 6.87 -23.47 9.82
C ALA A 418 8.26 -24.02 9.49
N LEU A 419 9.23 -23.15 9.14
CA LEU A 419 10.62 -23.54 8.89
C LEU A 419 11.27 -24.14 10.15
N LEU A 420 11.15 -23.47 11.30
CA LEU A 420 11.65 -24.00 12.58
C LEU A 420 11.04 -25.38 12.90
N ALA A 421 9.72 -25.51 12.74
CA ALA A 421 9.00 -26.74 13.04
C ALA A 421 9.30 -27.88 12.05
N ALA A 422 9.56 -27.57 10.78
CA ALA A 422 9.91 -28.55 9.75
C ALA A 422 11.34 -29.06 9.90
N THR A 423 12.27 -28.17 10.23
CA THR A 423 13.73 -28.44 10.28
C THR A 423 14.22 -28.86 11.66
N LYS A 424 13.38 -28.72 12.70
CA LYS A 424 13.71 -28.91 14.12
C LYS A 424 14.89 -28.05 14.58
N LEU A 425 15.13 -26.92 13.91
CA LEU A 425 16.14 -25.95 14.29
C LEU A 425 15.76 -25.23 15.60
N GLY A 426 16.77 -24.91 16.40
CA GLY A 426 16.61 -23.98 17.51
C GLY A 426 16.56 -22.52 17.02
N GLU A 427 15.84 -21.67 17.74
CA GLU A 427 15.72 -20.23 17.49
C GLU A 427 17.07 -19.52 17.28
N ALA A 428 18.08 -19.85 18.09
CA ALA A 428 19.41 -19.24 17.98
C ALA A 428 20.19 -19.69 16.73
N GLU A 429 20.01 -20.92 16.28
CA GLU A 429 20.63 -21.42 15.04
C GLU A 429 19.95 -20.81 13.82
N PHE A 430 18.62 -20.80 13.80
CA PHE A 430 17.87 -20.18 12.71
C PHE A 430 18.16 -18.69 12.58
N ARG A 431 18.29 -17.94 13.69
CA ARG A 431 18.67 -16.52 13.65
C ARG A 431 20.06 -16.29 13.04
N ARG A 432 21.03 -17.20 13.29
CA ARG A 432 22.35 -17.11 12.65
C ARG A 432 22.27 -17.30 11.13
N ILE A 433 21.46 -18.27 10.69
CA ILE A 433 21.19 -18.52 9.26
C ILE A 433 20.46 -17.31 8.65
N ALA A 434 19.48 -16.75 9.36
CA ALA A 434 18.74 -15.58 8.88
C ALA A 434 19.59 -14.30 8.85
N SER A 435 20.58 -14.16 9.74
CA SER A 435 21.47 -12.99 9.75
C SER A 435 22.61 -13.11 8.74
N SER A 436 22.99 -14.33 8.33
CA SER A 436 23.98 -14.54 7.25
C SER A 436 23.39 -14.22 5.88
N HIS A 437 22.06 -14.26 5.73
CA HIS A 437 21.36 -14.00 4.47
C HIS A 437 20.36 -12.84 4.57
N GLY A 438 20.55 -11.80 3.76
CA GLY A 438 19.53 -10.75 3.59
C GLY A 438 18.32 -11.16 2.73
N ASP A 439 18.07 -12.46 2.54
CA ASP A 439 17.11 -13.03 1.59
C ASP A 439 16.34 -14.20 2.19
N ALA A 440 15.02 -14.07 2.33
CA ALA A 440 14.16 -15.09 2.93
C ALA A 440 14.23 -16.45 2.21
N GLY A 441 14.41 -16.43 0.88
CA GLY A 441 14.62 -17.63 0.09
C GLY A 441 15.93 -18.32 0.45
N LYS A 442 17.06 -17.61 0.43
CA LYS A 442 18.38 -18.16 0.81
C LYS A 442 18.41 -18.64 2.26
N THR A 443 17.74 -17.93 3.16
CA THR A 443 17.55 -18.38 4.55
C THR A 443 16.81 -19.73 4.58
N ALA A 444 15.74 -19.88 3.79
CA ALA A 444 15.02 -21.14 3.69
C ALA A 444 15.87 -22.26 3.06
N LEU A 445 16.68 -21.95 2.04
CA LEU A 445 17.60 -22.91 1.42
C LEU A 445 18.55 -23.51 2.47
N GLU A 446 19.30 -22.68 3.19
CA GLU A 446 20.26 -23.15 4.20
C GLU A 446 19.55 -23.80 5.40
N ALA A 447 18.38 -23.29 5.80
CA ALA A 447 17.62 -23.87 6.90
C ALA A 447 17.08 -25.28 6.57
N LEU A 448 16.70 -25.54 5.31
CA LEU A 448 16.14 -26.83 4.88
C LEU A 448 17.22 -27.83 4.48
N GLU A 449 18.43 -27.36 4.15
CA GLU A 449 19.53 -28.19 3.68
C GLU A 449 19.83 -29.32 4.68
N ASN A 450 19.80 -30.56 4.17
CA ASN A 450 20.00 -31.81 4.91
C ASN A 450 19.06 -32.02 6.12
N ARG A 451 17.92 -31.33 6.17
CA ARG A 451 16.98 -31.35 7.31
C ARG A 451 15.55 -31.75 6.94
N THR A 452 15.30 -32.10 5.68
CA THR A 452 14.01 -32.52 5.15
C THR A 452 14.08 -33.92 4.54
N THR A 453 12.93 -34.53 4.24
CA THR A 453 12.84 -35.79 3.48
C THR A 453 12.11 -35.52 2.16
N PRO A 454 12.81 -35.10 1.10
CA PRO A 454 12.19 -34.62 -0.12
C PRO A 454 11.36 -35.68 -0.84
N GLU A 455 10.12 -35.34 -1.18
CA GLU A 455 9.21 -36.07 -2.05
C GLU A 455 9.00 -35.24 -3.33
N PRO A 456 8.69 -35.86 -4.49
CA PRO A 456 8.39 -35.11 -5.70
C PRO A 456 7.25 -34.09 -5.48
N PHE A 457 7.45 -32.86 -5.96
CA PHE A 457 6.47 -31.79 -5.87
C PHE A 457 6.14 -31.24 -7.26
N GLY A 458 4.88 -31.44 -7.70
CA GLY A 458 4.40 -30.98 -8.99
C GLY A 458 4.04 -29.49 -9.02
N LEU A 459 4.01 -28.88 -10.21
CA LEU A 459 3.49 -27.51 -10.36
C LEU A 459 1.99 -27.47 -10.03
N GLY A 460 1.21 -28.45 -10.48
CA GLY A 460 -0.21 -28.61 -10.11
C GLY A 460 -0.40 -28.76 -8.60
N GLU A 461 0.37 -29.63 -7.95
CA GLU A 461 0.31 -29.80 -6.49
C GLU A 461 0.67 -28.52 -5.73
N SER A 462 1.63 -27.74 -6.25
CA SER A 462 2.00 -26.47 -5.64
C SER A 462 0.88 -25.43 -5.71
N ARG A 463 0.10 -25.47 -6.80
CA ARG A 463 -1.06 -24.62 -7.02
C ARG A 463 -2.18 -24.95 -6.02
N GLU A 464 -2.48 -26.24 -5.87
CA GLU A 464 -3.40 -26.74 -4.85
C GLU A 464 -2.93 -26.40 -3.43
N PHE A 465 -1.63 -26.47 -3.18
CA PHE A 465 -1.04 -26.10 -1.90
C PHE A 465 -1.25 -24.61 -1.57
N PHE A 466 -1.03 -23.71 -2.52
CA PHE A 466 -1.33 -22.28 -2.32
C PHE A 466 -2.83 -22.03 -2.13
N ASP A 467 -3.69 -22.77 -2.83
CA ASP A 467 -5.14 -22.72 -2.64
C ASP A 467 -5.54 -23.18 -1.23
N ALA A 468 -4.94 -24.25 -0.72
CA ALA A 468 -5.16 -24.73 0.64
C ALA A 468 -4.68 -23.71 1.69
N LEU A 469 -3.51 -23.11 1.50
CA LEU A 469 -3.00 -22.07 2.39
C LEU A 469 -3.89 -20.82 2.40
N HIS A 470 -4.44 -20.44 1.25
CA HIS A 470 -5.41 -19.33 1.16
C HIS A 470 -6.70 -19.64 1.94
N LYS A 471 -7.25 -20.85 1.77
CA LYS A 471 -8.49 -21.29 2.46
C LYS A 471 -8.32 -21.45 3.97
N ALA A 472 -7.12 -21.78 4.45
CA ALA A 472 -6.85 -21.97 5.87
C ALA A 472 -7.06 -20.67 6.67
N ARG A 473 -7.82 -20.76 7.77
CA ARG A 473 -8.13 -19.62 8.64
C ARG A 473 -7.15 -19.54 9.81
N GLY A 474 -6.51 -18.37 9.95
CA GLY A 474 -5.60 -18.07 11.05
C GLY A 474 -4.16 -18.59 10.86
N PRO A 475 -3.21 -18.08 11.65
CA PRO A 475 -1.78 -18.36 11.49
C PRO A 475 -1.40 -19.80 11.86
N VAL A 476 -2.10 -20.45 12.78
CA VAL A 476 -1.78 -21.82 13.25
C VAL A 476 -2.01 -22.84 12.12
N ALA A 477 -3.21 -22.87 11.54
CA ALA A 477 -3.54 -23.79 10.44
C ALA A 477 -2.59 -23.61 9.22
N LYS A 478 -2.24 -22.37 8.90
CA LYS A 478 -1.27 -22.08 7.83
C LYS A 478 0.14 -22.56 8.17
N THR A 479 0.56 -22.39 9.43
CA THR A 479 1.86 -22.89 9.91
C THR A 479 1.93 -24.40 9.78
N GLU A 480 0.88 -25.12 10.16
CA GLU A 480 0.83 -26.59 10.07
C GLU A 480 0.88 -27.09 8.62
N LEU A 481 0.10 -26.48 7.71
CA LEU A 481 0.14 -26.82 6.29
C LEU A 481 1.52 -26.57 5.69
N LEU A 482 2.11 -25.41 6.00
CA LEU A 482 3.42 -25.03 5.50
C LEU A 482 4.52 -25.92 6.09
N GLN A 483 4.46 -26.24 7.38
CA GLN A 483 5.38 -27.17 8.04
C GLN A 483 5.34 -28.54 7.36
N LYS A 484 4.15 -29.10 7.14
CA LYS A 484 3.99 -30.41 6.50
C LYS A 484 4.61 -30.45 5.11
N ARG A 485 4.42 -29.38 4.31
CA ARG A 485 5.03 -29.28 2.98
C ARG A 485 6.55 -29.09 3.07
N LEU A 486 7.03 -28.19 3.93
CA LEU A 486 8.46 -27.91 4.10
C LEU A 486 9.24 -29.12 4.62
N ALA A 487 8.64 -30.00 5.42
CA ALA A 487 9.29 -31.22 5.88
C ALA A 487 9.57 -32.22 4.74
N LYS A 488 8.84 -32.11 3.63
CA LYS A 488 8.84 -33.03 2.48
C LYS A 488 9.36 -32.39 1.19
N ILE A 489 9.91 -31.19 1.25
CA ILE A 489 10.40 -30.46 0.06
C ILE A 489 11.93 -30.48 0.02
N SER A 490 12.54 -30.49 -1.16
CA SER A 490 13.98 -30.26 -1.25
C SER A 490 14.33 -28.82 -0.85
N ALA A 491 15.57 -28.59 -0.41
CA ALA A 491 16.01 -27.27 0.01
C ALA A 491 15.87 -26.22 -1.12
N ARG A 492 16.18 -26.61 -2.37
CA ARG A 492 16.06 -25.77 -3.56
C ARG A 492 14.61 -25.40 -3.86
N GLU A 493 13.71 -26.36 -3.83
CA GLU A 493 12.28 -26.11 -4.01
C GLU A 493 11.72 -25.26 -2.86
N GLY A 494 12.15 -25.51 -1.61
CA GLY A 494 11.77 -24.70 -0.45
C GLY A 494 12.21 -23.24 -0.56
N GLN A 495 13.39 -22.98 -1.11
CA GLN A 495 13.87 -21.63 -1.44
C GLN A 495 12.88 -20.88 -2.33
N TYR A 496 12.43 -21.50 -3.43
CA TYR A 496 11.51 -20.88 -4.38
C TYR A 496 10.08 -20.80 -3.86
N LEU A 497 9.62 -21.81 -3.10
CA LEU A 497 8.34 -21.76 -2.42
C LEU A 497 8.26 -20.56 -1.47
N VAL A 498 9.30 -20.34 -0.66
CA VAL A 498 9.36 -19.19 0.26
C VAL A 498 9.45 -17.88 -0.51
N LYS A 499 10.26 -17.80 -1.58
CA LYS A 499 10.34 -16.61 -2.43
C LYS A 499 8.97 -16.20 -3.02
N ILE A 500 8.18 -17.16 -3.50
CA ILE A 500 6.82 -16.94 -3.99
C ILE A 500 5.88 -16.48 -2.86
N LEU A 501 5.97 -17.10 -1.68
CA LEU A 501 5.17 -16.70 -0.51
C LEU A 501 5.48 -15.28 -0.04
N THR A 502 6.74 -14.84 -0.16
CA THR A 502 7.19 -13.50 0.21
C THR A 502 7.01 -12.45 -0.89
N GLY A 503 6.67 -12.85 -2.11
CA GLY A 503 6.37 -11.93 -3.22
C GLY A 503 7.58 -11.43 -4.01
N ASP A 504 8.76 -12.04 -3.86
CA ASP A 504 9.99 -11.59 -4.54
C ASP A 504 10.94 -12.77 -4.77
N LEU A 505 11.23 -13.07 -6.05
CA LEU A 505 12.17 -14.13 -6.43
C LEU A 505 13.64 -13.69 -6.37
N ARG A 506 13.91 -12.38 -6.48
CA ARG A 506 15.25 -11.78 -6.60
C ARG A 506 16.14 -12.36 -7.70
N ILE A 507 15.53 -12.86 -8.77
CA ILE A 507 16.24 -13.38 -9.95
C ILE A 507 16.39 -12.33 -11.06
N GLY A 508 15.92 -11.10 -10.81
CA GLY A 508 15.95 -10.01 -11.77
C GLY A 508 14.99 -10.20 -12.95
N LEU A 509 13.96 -11.03 -12.78
CA LEU A 509 12.78 -11.06 -13.64
C LEU A 509 11.71 -10.15 -13.06
N ARG A 510 11.15 -9.32 -13.92
CA ARG A 510 9.90 -8.60 -13.68
C ARG A 510 8.89 -9.11 -14.70
N GLU A 511 7.62 -8.82 -14.47
CA GLU A 511 6.54 -9.28 -15.34
C GLU A 511 6.78 -8.98 -16.83
N GLY A 512 7.29 -7.79 -17.18
CA GLY A 512 7.64 -7.47 -18.57
C GLY A 512 8.71 -8.38 -19.20
N LEU A 513 9.63 -8.94 -18.41
CA LEU A 513 10.60 -9.92 -18.90
C LEU A 513 9.97 -11.32 -19.06
N VAL A 514 8.93 -11.63 -18.29
CA VAL A 514 8.14 -12.86 -18.48
C VAL A 514 7.33 -12.74 -19.77
N GLU A 515 6.74 -11.58 -20.06
CA GLU A 515 6.08 -11.29 -21.35
C GLU A 515 7.05 -11.43 -22.54
N GLU A 516 8.26 -10.86 -22.44
CA GLU A 516 9.32 -11.03 -23.45
C GLU A 516 9.73 -12.50 -23.64
N ALA A 517 9.79 -13.29 -22.56
CA ALA A 517 10.08 -14.72 -22.63
C ALA A 517 8.95 -15.53 -23.26
N ILE A 518 7.68 -15.21 -22.97
CA ILE A 518 6.52 -15.85 -23.60
C ILE A 518 6.52 -15.56 -25.11
N ALA A 519 6.71 -14.30 -25.51
CA ALA A 519 6.82 -13.90 -26.90
C ALA A 519 7.94 -14.67 -27.64
N THR A 520 9.10 -14.79 -26.99
CA THR A 520 10.26 -15.54 -27.52
C THR A 520 10.02 -17.06 -27.56
N ALA A 521 9.31 -17.61 -26.57
CA ALA A 521 9.02 -19.04 -26.47
C ALA A 521 8.15 -19.52 -27.63
N PHE A 522 7.09 -18.78 -27.93
CA PHE A 522 6.04 -19.19 -28.87
C PHE A 522 6.01 -18.39 -30.17
N ALA A 523 7.09 -17.65 -30.47
CA ALA A 523 7.23 -16.85 -31.68
C ALA A 523 6.04 -15.89 -31.92
N ALA A 524 5.52 -15.30 -30.85
CA ALA A 524 4.41 -14.36 -30.88
C ALA A 524 4.91 -12.91 -30.83
N PRO A 525 4.21 -11.93 -31.43
CA PRO A 525 4.53 -10.52 -31.26
C PRO A 525 4.45 -10.13 -29.78
N LEU A 526 5.47 -9.41 -29.29
CA LEU A 526 5.53 -9.00 -27.87
C LEU A 526 4.34 -8.12 -27.48
N ASP A 527 3.93 -7.22 -28.36
CA ASP A 527 2.84 -6.29 -28.06
C ASP A 527 1.50 -7.03 -27.93
N ASP A 528 1.25 -8.08 -28.72
CA ASP A 528 0.08 -8.95 -28.60
C ASP A 528 0.09 -9.73 -27.26
N VAL A 529 1.26 -10.18 -26.80
CA VAL A 529 1.40 -10.86 -25.49
C VAL A 529 1.11 -9.88 -24.35
N LYS A 530 1.62 -8.65 -24.44
CA LYS A 530 1.35 -7.58 -23.46
C LYS A 530 -0.11 -7.20 -23.42
N GLU A 531 -0.72 -7.05 -24.59
CA GLU A 531 -2.15 -6.74 -24.72
C GLU A 531 -2.99 -7.86 -24.13
N ALA A 532 -2.73 -9.12 -24.49
CA ALA A 532 -3.43 -10.26 -23.91
C ALA A 532 -3.28 -10.32 -22.38
N ASN A 533 -2.07 -10.11 -21.84
CA ASN A 533 -1.87 -10.07 -20.39
C ASN A 533 -2.61 -8.88 -19.74
N MET A 534 -2.65 -7.73 -20.39
CA MET A 534 -3.39 -6.55 -19.93
C MET A 534 -4.89 -6.82 -19.86
N LEU A 535 -5.47 -7.42 -20.91
CA LEU A 535 -6.91 -7.69 -21.02
C LEU A 535 -7.35 -8.79 -20.04
N LEU A 536 -6.55 -9.85 -19.88
CA LEU A 536 -6.88 -10.99 -19.03
C LEU A 536 -6.52 -10.77 -17.55
N GLY A 537 -5.55 -9.90 -17.26
CA GLY A 537 -4.92 -9.77 -15.94
C GLY A 537 -4.23 -11.06 -15.49
N ASN A 538 -3.94 -11.97 -16.41
CA ASN A 538 -3.45 -13.31 -16.13
C ASN A 538 -2.39 -13.75 -17.14
N ILE A 539 -1.13 -13.58 -16.74
CA ILE A 539 0.02 -13.92 -17.59
C ILE A 539 0.10 -15.41 -17.93
N GLY A 540 -0.46 -16.30 -17.09
CA GLY A 540 -0.52 -17.73 -17.37
C GLY A 540 -1.52 -18.08 -18.45
N GLU A 541 -2.67 -17.40 -18.48
CA GLU A 541 -3.66 -17.53 -19.55
C GLU A 541 -3.15 -16.91 -20.85
N ALA A 542 -2.48 -15.74 -20.77
CA ALA A 542 -1.80 -15.14 -21.92
C ALA A 542 -0.72 -16.07 -22.50
N ALA A 543 0.09 -16.72 -21.66
CA ALA A 543 1.07 -17.73 -22.11
C ALA A 543 0.39 -18.92 -22.80
N SER A 544 -0.74 -19.39 -22.27
CA SER A 544 -1.52 -20.49 -22.85
C SER A 544 -2.12 -20.13 -24.21
N LEU A 545 -2.58 -18.89 -24.39
CA LEU A 545 -3.04 -18.37 -25.68
C LEU A 545 -1.88 -18.20 -26.67
N ALA A 546 -0.73 -17.70 -26.21
CA ALA A 546 0.47 -17.57 -27.04
C ALA A 546 0.92 -18.94 -27.58
N ALA A 547 0.97 -19.96 -26.72
CA ALA A 547 1.34 -21.32 -27.11
C ALA A 547 0.41 -21.93 -28.17
N LYS A 548 -0.85 -21.50 -28.22
CA LYS A 548 -1.86 -21.94 -29.20
C LYS A 548 -1.92 -21.06 -30.45
N GLY A 549 -1.21 -19.92 -30.49
CA GLY A 549 -1.37 -18.91 -31.55
C GLY A 549 -2.72 -18.18 -31.48
N GLU A 550 -3.35 -18.12 -30.31
CA GLU A 550 -4.72 -17.64 -30.10
C GLU A 550 -4.78 -16.33 -29.28
N LEU A 551 -3.71 -15.52 -29.26
CA LEU A 551 -3.66 -14.27 -28.49
C LEU A 551 -4.80 -13.30 -28.82
N HIS A 552 -5.27 -13.29 -30.07
CA HIS A 552 -6.42 -12.50 -30.54
C HIS A 552 -7.75 -12.84 -29.83
N ARG A 553 -7.83 -13.98 -29.13
CA ARG A 553 -8.99 -14.39 -28.33
C ARG A 553 -8.97 -13.84 -26.90
N ALA A 554 -7.92 -13.11 -26.52
CA ALA A 554 -7.88 -12.44 -25.23
C ALA A 554 -8.94 -11.34 -25.20
N GLU A 555 -9.98 -11.55 -24.42
CA GLU A 555 -11.09 -10.62 -24.30
C GLU A 555 -11.25 -10.11 -22.87
N LEU A 556 -11.76 -8.89 -22.78
CA LEU A 556 -12.15 -8.29 -21.52
C LEU A 556 -13.29 -9.06 -20.90
N SER A 557 -13.08 -9.52 -19.67
CA SER A 557 -14.11 -10.18 -18.88
C SER A 557 -14.48 -9.32 -17.68
N LEU A 558 -15.78 -9.15 -17.45
CA LEU A 558 -16.30 -8.49 -16.25
C LEU A 558 -15.68 -9.13 -14.99
N PHE A 559 -15.33 -8.30 -14.01
CA PHE A 559 -14.68 -8.69 -12.75
C PHE A 559 -13.23 -9.19 -12.85
N ARG A 560 -12.57 -9.02 -13.99
CA ARG A 560 -11.10 -9.16 -14.11
C ARG A 560 -10.46 -7.77 -14.24
N PRO A 561 -9.58 -7.35 -13.32
CA PRO A 561 -8.93 -6.05 -13.37
C PRO A 561 -8.00 -5.95 -14.58
N ILE A 562 -8.18 -4.88 -15.37
CA ILE A 562 -7.30 -4.50 -16.47
C ILE A 562 -6.14 -3.70 -15.89
N LYS A 563 -4.91 -3.89 -16.38
CA LYS A 563 -3.83 -2.95 -16.07
C LYS A 563 -4.18 -1.58 -16.64
N SER A 564 -4.22 -0.56 -15.79
CA SER A 564 -4.48 0.82 -16.20
C SER A 564 -3.44 1.24 -17.26
N MET A 565 -3.93 1.80 -18.37
CA MET A 565 -3.07 2.45 -19.35
C MET A 565 -2.37 3.63 -18.65
N LEU A 566 -1.06 3.54 -18.50
CA LEU A 566 -0.26 4.62 -17.91
C LEU A 566 0.01 5.66 -18.98
N ALA A 567 -0.43 6.90 -18.77
CA ALA A 567 -0.04 8.02 -19.60
C ALA A 567 1.45 8.31 -19.38
N SER A 568 2.20 8.38 -20.49
CA SER A 568 3.63 8.70 -20.54
C SER A 568 3.95 10.14 -20.20
#